data_AF-A0A520DC62-F1
#
_entry.id   AF-A0A520DC62-F1
#
_cell.length_a   1.000
_cell.length_b   1.000
_cell.length_c   1.000
_cell.angle_alpha   90.00
_cell.angle_beta   90.00
_cell.angle_gamma   90.00
#
_symmetry.space_group_name_H-M   'P 1'
#
loop_
_entity.id
_entity.type
_entity.pdbx_description
1 polymer ?
#
loop_
_entity_poly.entity_id
_entity_poly.type
_entity_poly.pdbx_seq_one_letter_code
_entity_poly.pdbx_strand_id
1 'polypeptide(L)' 'MSGRWFAQEIAAAALPMLPGFSVEVVEAVDSTNSELMRRARAGDVAPVLLVAERQTAGRGRLGRPWQSA' A
#
# COMPACT_ATOMS: atom_id res chain seq x y z
N MET A 1 -3.89 12.44 -13.24
CA MET A 1 -2.44 12.42 -13.50
C MET A 1 -1.87 11.34 -12.59
N SER A 2 -1.46 10.19 -13.13
CA SER A 2 -0.82 9.16 -12.31
C SER A 2 0.51 9.74 -11.81
N GLY A 3 0.59 10.00 -10.51
CA GLY A 3 1.79 10.54 -9.88
C GLY A 3 2.90 9.51 -9.99
N ARG A 4 4.12 9.92 -10.34
CA ARG A 4 5.26 9.00 -10.30
C ARG A 4 5.57 8.71 -8.83
N TRP A 5 5.10 7.58 -8.32
CA TRP A 5 5.29 7.15 -6.92
C TRP A 5 6.71 6.71 -6.56
N PHE A 6 7.70 6.97 -7.44
CA PHE A 6 9.10 6.56 -7.26
C PHE A 6 9.26 5.09 -6.86
N ALA A 7 8.37 4.21 -7.35
CA ALA A 7 8.27 2.84 -6.88
C ALA A 7 9.58 2.06 -7.05
N GLN A 8 10.28 2.30 -8.16
CA GLN A 8 11.57 1.67 -8.45
C GLN A 8 12.67 2.20 -7.53
N GLU A 9 12.72 3.51 -7.30
CA GLU A 9 13.72 4.12 -6.43
C GLU A 9 13.53 3.70 -4.97
N ILE A 10 12.28 3.67 -4.48
CA ILE A 10 11.95 3.20 -3.13
C ILE A 10 12.29 1.71 -2.98
N ALA A 11 11.93 0.87 -3.95
CA ALA A 11 12.27 -0.56 -3.93
C ALA A 11 13.79 -0.76 -3.89
N ALA A 12 14.53 -0.08 -4.76
CA ALA A 12 15.99 -0.18 -4.82
C ALA A 12 16.66 0.26 -3.50
N ALA A 13 16.15 1.31 -2.86
CA ALA A 13 16.67 1.79 -1.58
C ALA A 13 16.37 0.82 -0.42
N ALA A 14 15.22 0.16 -0.42
CA ALA A 14 14.78 -0.72 0.67
C ALA A 14 15.30 -2.16 0.55
N LEU A 15 15.51 -2.67 -0.68
CA LEU A 15 15.92 -4.06 -0.95
C LEU A 15 17.14 -4.53 -0.14
N PRO A 16 18.23 -3.74 0.06
CA PRO A 16 19.38 -4.18 0.86
C PRO A 16 19.06 -4.45 2.33
N MET A 17 18.04 -3.77 2.88
CA MET A 17 17.63 -3.89 4.27
C MET A 17 16.45 -4.86 4.46
N LEU A 18 15.64 -5.06 3.41
CA LEU A 18 14.42 -5.86 3.46
C LEU A 18 14.33 -6.75 2.21
N PRO A 19 14.99 -7.92 2.21
CA PRO A 19 14.94 -8.86 1.11
C PRO A 19 13.50 -9.27 0.77
N GLY A 20 13.17 -9.29 -0.52
CA GLY A 20 11.82 -9.60 -0.99
C GLY A 20 10.83 -8.44 -0.92
N PHE A 21 11.29 -7.22 -0.58
CA PHE A 21 10.44 -6.03 -0.56
C PHE A 21 9.94 -5.65 -1.96
N SER A 22 8.65 -5.36 -2.07
CA SER A 22 8.02 -4.83 -3.28
C SER A 22 7.32 -3.49 -3.03
N VAL A 23 7.13 -2.72 -4.10
CA VAL A 23 6.29 -1.52 -4.10
C VAL A 23 5.20 -1.74 -5.15
N GLU A 24 3.95 -1.68 -4.72
CA GLU A 24 2.77 -1.84 -5.58
C GLU A 24 1.97 -0.55 -5.60
N VAL A 25 1.57 -0.11 -6.79
CA VAL A 25 0.69 1.05 -6.98
C VAL A 25 -0.59 0.56 -7.62
N VAL A 26 -1.73 0.84 -6.98
CA VAL A 26 -3.06 0.55 -7.51
C VAL A 26 -3.83 1.83 -7.75
N GLU A 27 -4.67 1.85 -8.79
CA GLU A 27 -5.51 3.02 -9.09
C GLU A 27 -6.51 3.27 -7.96
N ALA A 28 -7.19 2.22 -7.49
CA ALA A 28 -8.19 2.33 -6.44
C ALA A 28 -8.29 1.07 -5.58
N VAL A 29 -8.57 1.27 -4.29
CA VAL A 29 -8.84 0.21 -3.32
C VAL A 29 -9.81 0.73 -2.25
N ASP A 30 -10.45 -0.16 -1.49
CA ASP A 30 -11.26 0.26 -0.33
C ASP A 30 -10.38 0.94 0.72
N SER A 31 -9.37 0.22 1.21
CA SER A 31 -8.34 0.74 2.09
C SER A 31 -7.05 -0.06 1.95
N THR A 32 -5.91 0.62 1.74
CA THR A 32 -4.59 -0.04 1.63
C THR A 32 -4.30 -0.89 2.86
N ASN A 33 -4.63 -0.38 4.06
CA ASN A 33 -4.47 -1.13 5.30
C ASN A 33 -5.40 -2.37 5.36
N SER A 34 -6.66 -2.23 4.94
CA SER A 34 -7.59 -3.36 4.93
C SER A 34 -7.18 -4.43 3.92
N GLU A 35 -6.62 -4.02 2.78
CA GLU A 35 -6.09 -4.91 1.76
C GLU A 35 -4.84 -5.67 2.25
N LEU A 36 -3.85 -4.97 2.80
CA LEU A 36 -2.67 -5.61 3.38
C LEU A 36 -3.05 -6.61 4.49
N MET A 37 -4.04 -6.27 5.32
CA MET A 37 -4.54 -7.19 6.34
C MET A 37 -5.29 -8.39 5.75
N ARG A 38 -5.99 -8.26 4.61
CA ARG A 38 -6.60 -9.41 3.91
C ARG A 38 -5.51 -10.35 3.37
N ARG A 39 -4.49 -9.81 2.71
CA ARG A 39 -3.35 -10.59 2.19
C ARG A 39 -2.61 -11.35 3.29
N ALA A 40 -2.29 -10.67 4.40
CA ALA A 40 -1.64 -11.29 5.54
C ALA A 40 -2.47 -12.45 6.13
N ARG A 41 -3.80 -12.31 6.22
CA ARG A 41 -4.69 -13.41 6.67
C ARG A 41 -4.73 -14.58 5.69
N ALA A 42 -4.50 -14.33 4.41
CA ALA A 42 -4.39 -15.37 3.37
C ALA A 42 -2.99 -16.00 3.31
N GLY A 43 -2.04 -15.56 4.16
CA GLY A 43 -0.66 -16.06 4.20
C GLY A 43 0.30 -15.31 3.30
N ASP A 44 -0.15 -14.30 2.56
CA ASP A 44 0.72 -13.41 1.79
C ASP A 44 1.27 -12.32 2.73
N VAL A 45 2.46 -12.62 3.27
CA VAL A 45 3.17 -11.80 4.26
C VAL A 45 4.51 -11.29 3.73
N ALA A 46 4.71 -11.36 2.40
CA ALA A 46 5.88 -10.75 1.78
C ALA A 46 5.89 -9.24 2.07
N PRO A 47 7.06 -8.64 2.37
CA PRO A 47 7.13 -7.22 2.69
C PRO A 47 6.73 -6.39 1.46
N VAL A 48 5.70 -5.55 1.61
CA VAL A 48 5.19 -4.74 0.51
C VAL A 48 4.81 -3.33 0.98
N LEU A 49 5.15 -2.32 0.19
CA LEU A 49 4.54 -0.99 0.25
C LEU A 49 3.41 -0.93 -0.78
N LEU A 50 2.17 -0.89 -0.30
CA LEU A 50 0.99 -0.70 -1.14
C LEU A 50 0.57 0.77 -1.16
N VAL A 51 0.57 1.35 -2.35
CA VAL A 51 0.11 2.71 -2.63
C VAL A 51 -1.19 2.65 -3.41
N ALA A 52 -2.18 3.45 -3.01
CA ALA A 52 -3.42 3.62 -3.76
C ALA A 52 -3.54 5.08 -4.20
N GLU A 53 -3.82 5.31 -5.49
CA GLU A 53 -4.13 6.66 -5.97
C GLU A 53 -5.46 7.16 -5.40
N ARG A 54 -6.42 6.25 -5.16
CA ARG A 54 -7.70 6.56 -4.52
C ARG A 54 -8.11 5.48 -3.53
N GLN A 55 -8.50 5.87 -2.32
CA GLN A 55 -9.19 4.99 -1.37
C GLN A 55 -10.69 5.31 -1.31
N THR A 56 -11.55 4.32 -1.54
CA THR A 56 -13.01 4.50 -1.53
C THR A 56 -13.64 4.33 -0.16
N ALA A 57 -12.95 3.67 0.77
CA ALA A 57 -13.39 3.43 2.14
C ALA A 57 -12.22 3.51 3.13
N GLY A 58 -11.39 4.56 2.99
CA GLY A 58 -10.28 4.84 3.88
C GLY A 58 -10.73 4.90 5.35
N ARG A 59 -9.95 4.28 6.25
CA ARG A 59 -10.26 4.23 7.68
C ARG A 59 -9.17 4.94 8.49
N GLY A 60 -9.55 5.98 9.20
CA GLY A 60 -8.74 6.69 10.17
C GLY A 60 -8.92 6.17 11.60
N ARG A 61 -8.33 6.89 12.56
CA ARG A 61 -8.35 6.51 13.98
C ARG A 61 -9.78 6.47 14.53
N LEU A 62 -10.07 5.51 15.40
CA LEU A 62 -11.38 5.31 16.05
C LEU A 62 -12.54 5.14 15.04
N GLY A 63 -12.27 4.53 13.89
CA GLY A 63 -13.28 4.26 12.87
C GLY A 63 -13.75 5.49 12.09
N ARG A 64 -13.11 6.65 12.28
CA ARG A 64 -13.41 7.85 11.49
C ARG A 64 -13.05 7.62 10.02
N PRO A 65 -13.83 8.14 9.05
CA PRO A 65 -13.46 8.03 7.64
C PRO A 65 -12.14 8.76 7.39
N TRP A 66 -11.29 8.16 6.56
CA TRP A 66 -10.13 8.81 5.97
C TRP A 66 -10.45 9.16 4.53
N GLN A 67 -10.41 10.45 4.20
CA GLN A 67 -10.61 10.94 2.85
C GLN A 67 -9.23 11.07 2.19
N SER A 68 -8.99 10.24 1.18
CA SER A 68 -7.90 10.40 0.22
C SER A 68 -8.47 11.17 -0.98
N ALA A 69 -7.90 12.33 -1.29
CA ALA A 69 -8.30 13.17 -2.42
C ALA A 69 -7.93 12.53 -3.77
#